data_AF-A0A0N9HX59-F1
#
_entry.id   AF-A0A0N9HX59-F1
#
_cell.length_a   1.000
_cell.length_b   1.000
_cell.length_c   1.000
_cell.angle_alpha   90.00
_cell.angle_beta   90.00
_cell.angle_gamma   90.00
#
_symmetry.space_group_name_H-M   'P 1'
#
loop_
_entity.id
_entity.type
_entity.pdbx_description
1 polymer ?
#
loop_
_entity_poly.entity_id
_entity_poly.type
_entity_poly.pdbx_seq_one_letter_code
_entity_poly.pdbx_strand_id
1 'polypeptide(L)' 'MAQMPEVGCAAAVTGPHDLHAVVQCRNLDNLFEFGTDRLGTPPGVETMEISPVLRQVKQIETRVDGDRLTDPLA' A
#
# COMPACT_ATOMS: atom_id res chain seq x y z
N MET A 1 -1.76 10.07 -0.01
CA MET A 1 -1.45 8.65 -0.18
C MET A 1 -2.57 7.88 -0.86
N ALA A 2 -3.76 7.68 -0.26
CA ALA A 2 -4.85 6.87 -0.85
C ALA A 2 -5.36 7.34 -2.23
N GLN A 3 -5.17 8.61 -2.59
CA GLN A 3 -5.55 9.17 -3.90
C GLN A 3 -4.48 8.98 -4.99
N MET A 4 -3.32 8.39 -4.66
CA MET A 4 -2.25 8.18 -5.63
C MET A 4 -2.55 6.92 -6.45
N PRO A 5 -2.43 6.95 -7.78
CA PRO A 5 -2.85 5.85 -8.65
C PRO A 5 -2.05 4.56 -8.44
N GLU A 6 -0.82 4.66 -7.95
CA GLU A 6 0.01 3.50 -7.61
C GLU A 6 -0.48 2.79 -6.35
N VAL A 7 -1.22 3.46 -5.47
CA VAL A 7 -1.63 2.94 -4.16
C VAL A 7 -2.92 2.14 -4.31
N GLY A 8 -2.81 0.82 -4.27
CA GLY A 8 -3.97 -0.08 -4.31
C GLY A 8 -4.68 -0.21 -2.95
N CYS A 9 -3.93 -0.07 -1.85
CA CYS A 9 -4.47 -0.07 -0.50
C CYS A 9 -3.63 0.82 0.41
N ALA A 10 -4.30 1.52 1.33
CA ALA A 10 -3.69 2.33 2.37
C ALA A 10 -4.47 2.13 3.67
N ALA A 11 -3.77 1.85 4.76
CA ALA A 11 -4.38 1.67 6.07
C ALA A 11 -3.55 2.38 7.15
N ALA A 12 -4.24 2.95 8.13
CA ALA A 12 -3.63 3.25 9.41
C ALA A 12 -3.40 1.94 10.16
N VAL A 13 -2.22 1.77 10.74
CA VAL A 13 -1.84 0.56 11.46
C VAL A 13 -1.38 0.90 12.87
N THR A 14 -1.52 -0.05 13.78
CA THR A 14 -0.93 0.05 15.11
C THR A 14 0.47 -0.54 15.08
N GLY A 15 1.46 0.14 15.64
CA GLY A 15 2.83 -0.37 15.72
C GLY A 15 3.87 0.73 15.52
N PRO A 16 5.07 0.39 15.04
CA PRO A 16 6.16 1.36 14.86
C PRO A 16 5.95 2.30 13.67
N HIS A 17 4.99 2.01 12.79
CA HIS A 17 4.61 2.86 11.66
C HIS A 17 3.14 3.27 11.81
N ASP A 18 2.80 4.49 11.41
CA ASP A 18 1.41 4.99 11.46
C ASP A 18 0.57 4.48 10.29
N LEU A 19 1.20 4.25 9.13
CA LEU A 19 0.55 3.89 7.89
C LEU A 19 1.24 2.70 7.22
N HIS A 20 0.45 1.84 6.59
CA HIS A 20 0.92 0.81 5.66
C HIS A 20 0.21 0.96 4.32
N ALA A 21 0.96 0.83 3.23
CA ALA A 21 0.44 0.93 1.87
C ALA A 21 0.93 -0.22 1.00
N VAL A 22 0.04 -0.71 0.13
CA VAL A 22 0.40 -1.62 -0.96
C VAL A 22 0.39 -0.82 -2.25
N VAL A 23 1.53 -0.79 -2.94
CA VAL A 23 1.69 -0.03 -4.18
C VAL A 23 2.06 -0.94 -5.34
N GLN A 24 1.51 -0.62 -6.51
CA GLN A 24 1.83 -1.28 -7.76
C GLN A 24 2.59 -0.31 -8.65
N CYS A 25 3.88 -0.60 -8.84
CA CYS A 25 4.75 0.13 -9.76
C CYS A 25 5.14 -0.78 -10.92
N ARG A 26 5.39 -0.19 -12.09
CA ARG A 26 5.74 -0.94 -13.30
C ARG A 26 7.06 -1.72 -13.16
N ASN A 27 8.04 -1.16 -12.45
CA ASN A 27 9.35 -1.73 -12.20
C ASN A 27 10.01 -1.05 -10.97
N LEU A 28 11.24 -1.47 -10.64
CA LEU A 28 11.98 -0.95 -9.49
C LEU A 28 12.34 0.54 -9.62
N ASP A 29 12.66 1.03 -10.83
CA ASP A 29 12.95 2.45 -11.06
C ASP A 29 11.73 3.32 -10.75
N ASN A 30 10.54 2.88 -11.18
CA ASN A 30 9.27 3.56 -10.88
C ASN A 30 8.94 3.49 -9.38
N LEU A 31 9.31 2.41 -8.69
CA LEU A 31 9.15 2.30 -7.23
C LEU A 31 10.07 3.29 -6.51
N PHE A 32 11.31 3.42 -6.96
CA PHE A 32 12.27 4.37 -6.41
C PHE A 32 11.76 5.81 -6.60
N GLU A 33 11.42 6.20 -7.82
CA GLU A 33 10.87 7.53 -8.15
C GLU A 33 9.59 7.83 -7.34
N PHE A 34 8.67 6.87 -7.25
CA PHE A 34 7.46 7.03 -6.45
C PHE A 34 7.77 7.26 -4.97
N GLY A 35 8.71 6.49 -4.42
CA GLY A 35 9.14 6.61 -3.03
C GLY A 35 9.81 7.95 -2.73
N THR A 36 10.81 8.34 -3.51
CA THR A 36 11.62 9.53 -3.23
C THR A 36 10.91 10.82 -3.62
N ASP A 37 10.30 10.86 -4.80
CA ASP A 37 9.88 12.12 -5.40
C ASP A 37 8.41 12.41 -5.11
N ARG A 38 7.59 11.37 -4.88
CA ARG A 38 6.14 11.53 -4.68
C ARG A 38 5.68 11.26 -3.25
N LEU A 39 6.26 10.27 -2.56
CA LEU A 39 5.97 10.01 -1.15
C LEU A 39 6.89 10.75 -0.19
N GLY A 40 8.18 10.92 -0.53
CA GLY A 40 9.16 11.63 0.29
C GLY A 40 9.07 13.16 0.25
N THR A 41 8.26 13.71 -0.65
CA THR A 41 8.15 15.16 -0.89
C THR A 41 7.03 15.86 -0.08
N PRO A 42 5.82 15.28 0.10
CA PRO A 42 4.75 15.95 0.84
C PRO A 42 5.05 16.09 2.35
N PRO A 43 4.64 17.21 2.98
CA PRO A 43 4.76 17.36 4.42
C PRO A 43 3.91 16.31 5.16
N GLY A 44 4.47 15.68 6.19
CA GLY A 44 3.76 14.73 7.07
C GLY A 44 4.29 13.30 7.05
N VAL A 45 5.27 12.97 6.20
CA VAL A 45 6.00 11.69 6.27
C VAL A 45 7.36 11.93 6.93
N GLU A 46 7.55 11.45 8.15
CA GLU A 46 8.84 11.59 8.86
C GLU A 46 9.86 10.54 8.41
N THR A 47 9.41 9.31 8.26
CA THR A 47 10.23 8.16 7.85
C THR A 47 9.42 7.22 6.97
N MET A 48 10.11 6.46 6.13
CA MET A 48 9.49 5.48 5.25
C MET A 48 10.42 4.29 5.05
N GLU A 49 9.84 3.09 5.10
CA GLU A 49 10.50 1.84 4.72
C GLU A 49 9.78 1.21 3.52
N ILE A 50 10.54 0.63 2.60
CA ILE A 50 10.01 -0.03 1.39
C ILE A 50 10.51 -1.47 1.35
N SER A 51 9.59 -2.42 1.17
CA SER A 51 9.88 -3.85 1.01
C SER A 51 9.22 -4.40 -0.26
N PRO A 52 9.97 -4.65 -1.35
CA PRO A 52 9.42 -5.19 -2.59
C PRO A 52 8.91 -6.62 -2.43
N VAL A 53 7.72 -6.91 -2.99
CA VAL A 53 7.16 -8.27 -3.00
C VAL A 53 7.90 -9.14 -4.04
N LEU A 54 8.67 -10.11 -3.57
CA LEU A 54 9.41 -11.04 -4.44
C LEU A 54 8.53 -12.14 -5.03
N ARG A 55 7.56 -12.62 -4.24
CA ARG A 55 6.61 -13.66 -4.64
C ARG A 55 5.29 -13.48 -3.92
N GLN A 56 4.22 -13.33 -4.69
CA GLN A 56 2.88 -13.35 -4.15
C GLN A 56 2.38 -14.79 -4.04
N VAL A 57 2.25 -15.27 -2.80
CA VAL A 57 1.74 -16.63 -2.52
C VAL A 57 0.21 -16.65 -2.43
N LYS A 58 -0.37 -15.57 -1.90
CA LYS A 58 -1.80 -15.40 -1.72
C LYS A 58 -2.14 -13.92 -1.86
N GLN A 59 -3.19 -13.61 -2.60
CA GLN A 59 -3.84 -12.30 -2.60
C GLN A 59 -5.34 -12.55 -2.55
N ILE A 60 -5.98 -12.04 -1.50
CA ILE A 60 -7.42 -12.18 -1.29
C ILE A 60 -7.91 -10.80 -0.84
N GLU A 61 -8.60 -10.11 -1.75
CA GLU A 61 -9.33 -8.85 -1.51
C GLU A 61 -10.74 -9.13 -0.96
N THR A 62 -10.94 -10.30 -0.38
CA THR A 62 -12.26 -10.80 -0.07
C THR A 62 -12.65 -10.47 1.35
N ARG A 63 -13.70 -9.65 1.48
CA ARG A 63 -14.32 -9.36 2.77
C ARG A 63 -15.21 -10.53 3.17
N VAL A 64 -14.88 -11.16 4.30
CA VAL A 64 -15.72 -12.16 4.95
C VAL A 64 -16.49 -11.46 6.07
N ASP A 65 -17.82 -11.60 6.06
CA ASP A 65 -18.71 -11.10 7.11
C ASP A 65 -19.39 -12.30 7.80
N GLY A 66 -18.98 -12.60 9.02
CA GLY A 66 -19.28 -13.87 9.68
C GLY A 66 -18.69 -15.05 8.92
N ASP A 67 -19.56 -15.91 8.37
CA ASP A 67 -19.19 -17.11 7.60
C ASP A 67 -19.47 -16.95 6.09
N ARG A 68 -19.73 -15.71 5.63
CA ARG A 68 -20.10 -15.41 4.25
C ARG A 68 -19.06 -14.57 3.53
N LEU A 69 -18.81 -14.94 2.28
CA LEU A 69 -18.14 -14.09 1.31
C LEU A 69 -19.07 -12.93 0.94
N THR A 70 -18.61 -11.69 1.08
CA THR A 70 -19.34 -10.50 0.65
C THR A 70 -18.59 -9.81 -0.47
N ASP A 71 -19.33 -9.13 -1.36
CA ASP A 71 -18.73 -8.31 -2.40
C ASP A 71 -17.87 -7.20 -1.75
N PRO A 72 -16.72 -6.84 -2.36
CA PRO A 72 -15.93 -5.70 -1.91
C PRO A 72 -16.79 -4.43 -1.90
N LEU A 73 -16.59 -3.57 -0.90
CA LEU A 73 -17.21 -2.23 -0.89
C LEU A 73 -16.69 -1.46 -2.11
N ALA A 74 -17.62 -0.97 -2.94
CA ALA A 74 -17.34 -0.15 -4.12
C ALA A 74 -16.76 1.22 -3.76
#